data_AF-A0A316TNG9-F1
#
_entry.id   AF-A0A316TNG9-F1
#
_cell.length_a   1.000
_cell.length_b   1.000
_cell.length_c   1.000
_cell.angle_alpha   90.00
_cell.angle_beta   90.00
_cell.angle_gamma   90.00
#
_symmetry.space_group_name_H-M   'P 1'
#
loop_
_entity.id
_entity.type
_entity.pdbx_description
1 polymer ?
#
loop_
_entity_poly.entity_id
_entity_poly.type
_entity_poly.pdbx_seq_one_letter_code
_entity_poly.pdbx_strand_id
1 'polypeptide(L)' 'MLVQIYTIISLLVFIFLVGSGSSIDGAMLKSFAVFAILIILTRISVLLIDIIREAPENRHDANTKPSAQAQ' A
#
# COMPACT_ATOMS: atom_id res chain seq x y z
N MET A 1 8.69 8.75 -6.96
CA MET A 1 8.67 9.02 -5.50
C MET A 1 8.45 7.74 -4.68
N LEU A 2 7.39 6.97 -4.91
CA LEU A 2 7.09 5.75 -4.13
C LEU A 2 8.19 4.67 -4.20
N VAL A 3 8.70 4.39 -5.42
CA VAL A 3 9.83 3.47 -5.62
C VAL A 3 11.08 3.93 -4.88
N GLN A 4 11.37 5.24 -4.87
CA GLN A 4 12.50 5.80 -4.11
C GLN A 4 12.36 5.53 -2.61
N ILE A 5 11.15 5.63 -2.05
CA ILE A 5 10.90 5.34 -0.63
C ILE A 5 11.22 3.86 -0.33
N TYR A 6 10.77 2.92 -1.17
CA TYR A 6 11.09 1.50 -0.99
C TYR A 6 12.58 1.22 -1.09
N THR A 7 13.27 1.88 -2.04
CA THR A 7 14.72 1.77 -2.17
C THR A 7 15.43 2.28 -0.93
N ILE A 8 15.04 3.43 -0.39
CA ILE A 8 15.64 3.99 0.84
C ILE A 8 15.42 3.06 2.03
N ILE A 9 14.20 2.56 2.24
CA ILE A 9 13.89 1.64 3.35
C ILE A 9 14.73 0.36 3.22
N SER A 10 14.81 -0.21 2.02
CA SER A 10 15.56 -1.45 1.77
C SER A 10 17.07 -1.24 1.95
N LEU A 11 17.59 -0.06 1.59
CA LEU A 11 18.97 0.32 1.81
C LEU A 11 19.29 0.50 3.30
N LEU A 12 18.39 1.11 4.07
CA LEU A 12 18.55 1.22 5.52
C LEU A 12 18.60 -0.17 6.18
N VAL A 13 17.72 -1.09 5.77
CA VAL A 13 17.75 -2.49 6.24
C VAL A 13 19.06 -3.17 5.87
N PHE A 14 19.57 -2.92 4.66
CA PHE A 14 20.85 -3.47 4.22
C PHE A 14 22.01 -2.98 5.09
N ILE A 15 22.13 -1.67 5.28
CA ILE A 15 23.17 -1.05 6.11
C ILE A 15 23.07 -1.57 7.54
N PHE A 16 21.87 -1.69 8.09
CA PHE A 16 21.65 -2.22 9.44
C PHE A 16 22.09 -3.68 9.57
N LEU A 17 21.75 -4.53 8.59
CA LEU A 17 22.14 -5.94 8.59
C LEU A 17 23.65 -6.14 8.47
N VAL A 18 24.29 -5.39 7.56
CA VAL A 18 25.76 -5.44 7.41
C VAL A 18 26.44 -4.87 8.66
N GLY A 19 25.95 -3.77 9.21
CA GLY A 19 26.45 -3.18 10.46
C GLY A 19 26.28 -4.08 11.68
N SER A 20 25.29 -4.98 11.66
CA SER A 20 25.05 -5.98 12.71
C SER A 20 25.89 -7.26 12.53
N GLY A 21 26.81 -7.29 11.56
CA GLY A 21 27.70 -8.42 11.31
C GLY A 21 27.08 -9.55 10.47
N SER A 22 25.95 -9.31 9.79
CA SER A 22 25.38 -10.27 8.84
C SER A 22 26.28 -10.38 7.61
N SER A 23 26.35 -11.58 7.00
CA SER A 23 27.04 -11.76 5.72
C SER A 23 26.42 -10.87 4.64
N ILE A 24 27.26 -10.37 3.73
CA ILE A 24 26.81 -9.48 2.64
C ILE A 24 25.73 -10.18 1.80
N ASP A 25 25.91 -11.46 1.47
CA ASP A 25 24.93 -12.25 0.71
C ASP A 25 23.59 -12.36 1.46
N GLY A 26 23.64 -12.61 2.78
CA GLY A 26 22.46 -12.71 3.62
C GLY A 26 21.74 -11.37 3.78
N ALA A 27 22.50 -10.28 3.93
CA ALA A 27 21.96 -8.93 4.01
C ALA A 27 21.30 -8.51 2.70
N MET A 28 21.93 -8.79 1.56
CA MET A 28 21.42 -8.46 0.23
C MET A 28 20.11 -9.21 -0.05
N LEU A 29 20.06 -10.52 0.25
CA LEU A 29 18.85 -11.33 0.10
C LEU A 29 17.70 -10.80 0.95
N LYS A 30 17.95 -10.53 2.24
CA LYS A 30 16.92 -10.03 3.17
C LYS A 30 16.42 -8.65 2.77
N SER A 31 17.30 -7.73 2.40
CA SER A 31 16.92 -6.39 1.96
C SER A 31 16.14 -6.42 0.65
N PHE A 32 16.50 -7.31 -0.28
CA PHE A 32 15.73 -7.51 -1.51
C PHE A 32 14.34 -8.11 -1.21
N ALA A 33 14.24 -9.04 -0.25
CA ALA A 33 12.95 -9.57 0.18
C ALA A 33 12.06 -8.47 0.78
N VAL A 34 12.61 -7.58 1.61
CA VAL A 34 11.88 -6.42 2.15
C VAL A 34 11.39 -5.52 1.02
N PHE A 35 12.24 -5.23 0.03
CA PHE A 35 11.84 -4.44 -1.15
C PHE A 35 10.66 -5.08 -1.90
N ALA A 36 10.73 -6.38 -2.17
CA ALA A 36 9.66 -7.11 -2.85
C ALA A 36 8.35 -7.11 -2.05
N ILE A 37 8.42 -7.32 -0.73
CA ILE A 37 7.27 -7.29 0.17
C ILE A 37 6.58 -5.92 0.15
N LEU A 38 7.34 -4.83 0.18
CA LEU A 38 6.81 -3.46 0.13
C LEU A 38 6.05 -3.19 -1.19
N ILE A 39 6.57 -3.68 -2.31
CA ILE A 39 5.89 -3.58 -3.61
C ILE A 39 4.57 -4.35 -3.58
N ILE A 40 4.58 -5.59 -3.10
CA ILE A 40 3.39 -6.45 -3.05
C ILE A 40 2.31 -5.82 -2.16
N LEU A 41 2.67 -5.39 -0.95
CA LEU A 41 1.77 -4.71 -0.02
C LEU A 41 1.06 -3.53 -0.68
N THR A 42 1.83 -2.71 -1.39
CA THR A 42 1.29 -1.53 -2.05
C THR A 42 0.30 -1.90 -3.16
N ARG A 43 0.62 -2.93 -3.95
CA ARG A 43 -0.30 -3.41 -5.00
C ARG A 43 -1.59 -3.96 -4.39
N ILE A 44 -1.49 -4.70 -3.29
CA ILE A 44 -2.66 -5.19 -2.54
C ILE A 44 -3.48 -4.02 -1.98
N SER A 45 -2.84 -3.00 -1.40
CA SER A 45 -3.54 -1.82 -0.86
C SER A 45 -4.32 -1.06 -1.94
N VAL A 46 -3.72 -0.86 -3.12
CA VAL A 46 -4.42 -0.22 -4.24
C VAL A 46 -5.62 -1.05 -4.67
N LEU A 47 -5.44 -2.37 -4.81
CA LEU A 47 -6.53 -3.28 -5.18
C LEU A 47 -7.66 -3.30 -4.15
N LEU A 48 -7.33 -3.26 -2.84
CA LEU A 48 -8.33 -3.16 -1.77
C LEU A 48 -9.12 -1.86 -1.85
N ILE A 49 -8.43 -0.73 -2.06
CA ILE A 49 -9.10 0.58 -2.19
C ILE A 49 -10.05 0.60 -3.38
N ASP A 50 -9.65 -0.01 -4.49
CA ASP A 50 -10.48 -0.10 -5.69
C ASP A 50 -11.77 -0.89 -5.40
N ILE A 51 -11.65 -2.05 -4.75
CA ILE A 51 -12.79 -2.87 -4.32
C ILE A 51 -13.70 -2.10 -3.35
N ILE A 52 -13.13 -1.38 -2.38
CA ILE A 52 -13.91 -0.61 -1.39
C ILE A 52 -14.63 0.57 -2.07
N ARG A 53 -14.00 1.23 -3.05
CA ARG A 53 -14.62 2.32 -3.82
C ARG A 53 -15.75 1.83 -4.72
N GLU A 54 -15.64 0.62 -5.24
CA GLU A 54 -16.71 -0.04 -6.00
C GLU A 54 -17.82 -0.59 -5.10
N ALA A 55 -17.56 -0.78 -3.80
CA ALA A 55 -18.61 -1.08 -2.84
C ALA A 55 -19.55 0.13 -2.73
N PRO A 56 -20.86 -0.04 -2.94
CA PRO A 56 -21.77 1.08 -3.11
C PRO A 56 -21.97 1.84 -1.79
N GLU A 57 -21.14 2.85 -1.57
CA GLU A 57 -21.37 3.97 -0.65
C GLU A 57 -22.44 4.91 -1.25
N ASN A 58 -23.59 4.37 -1.67
CA ASN A 58 -24.62 5.12 -2.40
C ASN A 58 -26.06 4.64 -2.13
N ARG A 59 -26.30 3.98 -0.99
CA ARG A 59 -27.67 3.60 -0.57
C ARG A 59 -28.23 4.42 0.60
N HIS A 60 -27.64 5.58 0.93
CA HIS A 60 -28.22 6.47 1.94
C HIS A 60 -28.69 7.85 1.47
N ASP A 61 -28.39 8.25 0.23
CA ASP A 61 -28.83 9.55 -0.31
C ASP A 61 -30.11 9.47 -1.17
N ALA A 62 -30.70 8.29 -1.34
CA ALA A 62 -31.88 8.09 -2.20
C ALA A 62 -33.23 8.22 -1.48
N ASN A 63 -33.29 8.63 -0.20
CA ASN A 63 -34.55 8.70 0.56
C ASN A 63 -34.81 10.00 1.34
N THR A 64 -34.26 11.13 0.91
CA THR A 64 -34.76 12.43 1.39
C THR A 64 -35.04 13.37 0.23
N LYS A 65 -36.35 13.47 -0.09
CA LYS A 65 -37.06 14.31 -1.07
C LYS A 65 -37.05 13.81 -2.52
N PRO A 66 -38.26 13.44 -2.99
CA PRO A 66 -38.98 14.35 -3.87
C PRO A 66 -40.44 14.54 -3.42
N SER A 67 -40.71 15.64 -2.74
CA SER A 67 -42.07 16.22 -2.66
C SER A 67 -42.00 17.68 -3.09
N ALA A 68 -41.56 17.88 -4.33
CA ALA A 68 -41.79 19.09 -5.08
C ALA A 68 -42.50 18.69 -6.38
N GLN A 69 -43.80 18.36 -6.29
CA GLN A 69 -44.74 18.39 -7.40
C GLN A 69 -46.18 18.15 -6.91
N ALA A 70 -47.13 18.87 -7.54
CA ALA A 70 -48.58 19.00 -7.28
C ALA A 70 -48.92 20.18 -6.34
N GLN A 71 -48.99 21.41 -6.88
CA GLN A 71 -50.20 22.05 -7.45
C GLN A 71 -51.16 22.56 -6.38
#